data_AF-A0A959WS22-F1
#
_entry.id   AF-A0A959WS22-F1
#
_cell.length_a   1.000
_cell.length_b   1.000
_cell.length_c   1.000
_cell.angle_alpha   90.00
_cell.angle_beta   90.00
_cell.angle_gamma   90.00
#
_symmetry.space_group_name_H-M   'P 1'
#
loop_
_entity.id
_entity.type
_entity.pdbx_description
1 polymer ?
#
loop_
_entity_poly.entity_id
_entity_poly.type
_entity_poly.pdbx_seq_one_letter_code
_entity_poly.pdbx_strand_id
1 'polypeptide(L)'
;MEWESAGEYEDILYDVGDGIARITINRPERRNAFRPPTLAELRDAFTRARDDLGVGSIILTGAGDRAFCSGGDQKIRGDDGYIGDDAVAKEGWNAVYVDFFGVLTLADVSARVERAYASQLQGPVAAWFAGFRRRLRPSLRIGADDVVSADVELALDPAAEPPLLERLAIPKRMFERTGTRTLVVFDEFQDVLTASDRADAVIRSEIQHHGDAASYVFAGSQLGMMRSLFADKRRALYGQARALDLTPLDPVDVAGYVDRRFRETNREIGEAIEPLLDLTRGHPQRTMLLAHLLWERTPAGEEADEERWLDAAGRAMIEVQDELRAIWTGLSPGQRRVLTAVAENREGIYAAGRRHGGSRGGSAKAAVDVLLDTGEIHPDPATRTGYRVVDPLLGEWVAGGRMSA
;
A
#
# COMPACT_ATOMS: atom_id res chain seq x y z
N MET A 1 22.94 -7.56 -29.55
CA MET A 1 21.66 -6.91 -29.25
C MET A 1 21.79 -5.45 -29.62
N GLU A 2 21.29 -5.10 -30.80
CA GLU A 2 21.11 -3.72 -31.22
C GLU A 2 19.76 -3.24 -30.67
N TRP A 3 19.75 -2.03 -30.13
CA TRP A 3 18.57 -1.42 -29.52
C TRP A 3 18.09 -0.31 -30.43
N GLU A 4 16.82 -0.34 -30.81
CA GLU A 4 16.16 0.71 -31.60
C GLU A 4 15.22 1.51 -30.72
N SER A 5 15.34 2.84 -30.73
CA SER A 5 14.42 3.70 -30.00
C SER A 5 13.03 3.65 -30.63
N ALA A 6 12.00 3.37 -29.82
CA ALA A 6 10.63 3.11 -30.25
C ALA A 6 9.62 4.15 -29.72
N GLY A 7 10.09 5.35 -29.35
CA GLY A 7 9.24 6.47 -28.93
C GLY A 7 10.05 7.68 -28.45
N GLU A 8 9.39 8.83 -28.37
CA GLU A 8 9.95 10.05 -27.77
C GLU A 8 9.24 10.32 -26.44
N TYR A 9 10.02 10.33 -25.36
CA TYR A 9 9.54 10.54 -23.99
C TYR A 9 10.49 11.49 -23.26
N GLU A 10 9.98 12.21 -22.27
CA GLU A 10 10.76 13.18 -21.49
C GLU A 10 11.48 12.50 -20.32
N ASP A 11 10.78 11.63 -19.59
CA ASP A 11 11.26 11.02 -18.34
C ASP A 11 11.72 9.58 -18.48
N ILE A 12 11.46 8.94 -19.62
CA ILE A 12 11.85 7.55 -19.90
C ILE A 12 12.58 7.42 -21.24
N LEU A 13 13.28 6.31 -21.41
CA LEU A 13 13.78 5.83 -22.71
C LEU A 13 13.06 4.53 -23.01
N TYR A 14 12.62 4.37 -24.26
CA TYR A 14 11.94 3.16 -24.73
C TYR A 14 12.68 2.61 -25.95
N ASP A 15 13.34 1.48 -25.77
CA ASP A 15 14.08 0.79 -26.82
C ASP A 15 13.52 -0.61 -27.05
N VAL A 16 13.57 -1.10 -28.28
CA VAL A 16 13.19 -2.47 -28.62
C VAL A 16 14.37 -3.14 -29.34
N GLY A 17 14.63 -4.41 -29.04
CA GLY A 17 15.68 -5.19 -29.70
C GLY A 17 15.59 -6.67 -29.36
N ASP A 18 15.83 -7.55 -30.34
CA ASP A 18 15.84 -9.01 -30.18
C ASP A 18 14.59 -9.57 -29.46
N GLY A 19 13.42 -8.97 -29.70
CA GLY A 19 12.14 -9.36 -29.07
C GLY A 19 11.98 -8.92 -27.62
N ILE A 20 12.81 -7.99 -27.14
CA ILE A 20 12.76 -7.44 -25.80
C ILE A 20 12.49 -5.93 -25.89
N ALA A 21 11.52 -5.46 -25.11
CA ALA A 21 11.30 -4.05 -24.84
C ALA A 21 12.10 -3.63 -23.61
N ARG A 22 12.95 -2.61 -23.71
CA ARG A 22 13.66 -2.00 -22.58
C ARG A 22 13.09 -0.61 -22.32
N ILE A 23 12.49 -0.47 -21.14
CA ILE A 23 11.96 0.80 -20.64
C ILE A 23 12.89 1.26 -19.52
N THR A 24 13.53 2.41 -19.69
CA THR A 24 14.47 2.98 -18.71
C THR A 24 13.92 4.28 -18.16
N ILE A 25 13.70 4.38 -16.84
CA ILE A 25 13.40 5.67 -16.21
C ILE A 25 14.66 6.54 -16.28
N ASN A 26 14.60 7.68 -16.95
CA ASN A 26 15.74 8.52 -17.27
C ASN A 26 15.71 9.85 -16.51
N ARG A 27 15.71 9.75 -15.17
CA ARG A 27 15.81 10.91 -14.27
C ARG A 27 16.90 10.71 -13.20
N PRO A 28 18.14 10.41 -13.60
CA PRO A 28 19.20 9.99 -12.67
C PRO A 28 19.52 11.07 -11.62
N GLU A 29 19.36 12.35 -11.95
CA GLU A 29 19.52 13.49 -11.05
C GLU A 29 18.50 13.50 -9.90
N ARG A 30 17.35 12.84 -10.09
CA ARG A 30 16.32 12.61 -9.05
C ARG A 30 16.24 11.14 -8.62
N ARG A 31 17.29 10.34 -8.84
CA ARG A 31 17.32 8.91 -8.52
C ARG A 31 16.12 8.17 -9.13
N ASN A 32 15.80 8.53 -10.37
CA ASN A 32 14.71 7.94 -11.15
C ASN A 32 13.35 7.99 -10.45
N ALA A 33 13.10 9.04 -9.65
CA ALA A 33 11.79 9.22 -9.00
C ALA A 33 10.69 9.49 -10.05
N PHE A 34 9.53 8.84 -9.93
CA PHE A 34 8.42 9.00 -10.88
C PHE A 34 7.51 10.18 -10.53
N ARG A 35 7.14 10.99 -11.53
CA ARG A 35 6.08 12.00 -11.43
C ARG A 35 4.87 11.56 -12.27
N PRO A 36 3.69 12.21 -12.16
CA PRO A 36 2.53 11.86 -12.98
C PRO A 36 2.84 11.79 -14.50
N PRO A 37 3.66 12.70 -15.08
CA PRO A 37 4.17 12.52 -16.44
C PRO A 37 4.96 11.23 -16.65
N THR A 38 5.92 10.91 -15.79
CA THR A 38 6.66 9.64 -15.84
C THR A 38 5.74 8.43 -15.81
N LEU A 39 4.69 8.46 -14.99
CA LEU A 39 3.71 7.36 -14.91
C LEU A 39 2.86 7.24 -16.18
N ALA A 40 2.46 8.38 -16.77
CA ALA A 40 1.73 8.40 -18.04
C ALA A 40 2.59 7.87 -19.20
N GLU A 41 3.87 8.27 -19.26
CA GLU A 41 4.84 7.78 -20.25
C GLU A 41 5.13 6.30 -20.06
N LEU A 42 5.35 5.84 -18.82
CA LEU A 42 5.51 4.41 -18.51
C LEU A 42 4.28 3.61 -18.96
N ARG A 43 3.07 4.08 -18.66
CA ARG A 43 1.83 3.42 -19.09
C ARG A 43 1.75 3.31 -20.61
N ASP A 44 2.06 4.38 -21.35
CA ASP A 44 2.09 4.37 -22.82
C ASP A 44 3.14 3.37 -23.34
N ALA A 45 4.36 3.42 -22.83
CA ALA A 45 5.43 2.50 -23.23
C ALA A 45 5.09 1.03 -22.94
N PHE A 46 4.50 0.74 -21.76
CA PHE A 46 4.03 -0.61 -21.42
C PHE A 46 2.88 -1.07 -22.32
N THR A 47 1.95 -0.16 -22.65
CA THR A 47 0.83 -0.46 -23.56
C THR A 47 1.35 -0.80 -24.95
N ARG A 48 2.27 -0.01 -25.49
CA ARG A 48 2.90 -0.27 -26.79
C ARG A 48 3.68 -1.59 -26.79
N ALA A 49 4.46 -1.85 -25.76
CA ALA A 49 5.22 -3.10 -25.63
C ALA A 49 4.31 -4.33 -25.49
N ARG A 50 3.16 -4.18 -24.84
CA ARG A 50 2.14 -5.25 -24.72
C ARG A 50 1.44 -5.52 -26.07
N ASP A 51 1.16 -4.47 -26.83
CA ASP A 51 0.40 -4.56 -28.08
C ASP A 51 1.31 -4.91 -29.29
N ASP A 52 2.64 -4.89 -29.12
CA ASP A 52 3.62 -5.33 -30.11
C ASP A 52 3.85 -6.85 -30.05
N LEU A 53 3.35 -7.57 -31.07
CA LEU A 53 3.52 -9.02 -31.21
C LEU A 53 4.98 -9.47 -31.36
N GLY A 54 5.90 -8.55 -31.67
CA GLY A 54 7.34 -8.81 -31.74
C GLY A 54 8.02 -8.82 -30.36
N VAL A 55 7.37 -8.31 -29.31
CA VAL A 55 7.92 -8.22 -27.95
C VAL A 55 7.45 -9.41 -27.11
N GLY A 56 8.40 -10.23 -26.66
CA GLY A 56 8.14 -11.36 -25.76
C GLY A 56 8.49 -11.09 -24.30
N SER A 57 9.21 -10.01 -23.99
CA SER A 57 9.64 -9.69 -22.63
C SER A 57 9.93 -8.20 -22.46
N ILE A 58 9.69 -7.68 -21.26
CA ILE A 58 9.95 -6.28 -20.91
C ILE A 58 10.99 -6.20 -19.79
N ILE A 59 12.03 -5.39 -20.02
CA ILE A 59 13.02 -4.98 -19.02
C ILE A 59 12.68 -3.56 -18.58
N LEU A 60 12.21 -3.41 -17.35
CA LEU A 60 12.10 -2.11 -16.70
C LEU A 60 13.38 -1.84 -15.89
N THR A 61 14.05 -0.74 -16.17
CA THR A 61 15.29 -0.34 -15.47
C THR A 61 15.33 1.18 -15.21
N GLY A 62 16.35 1.65 -14.49
CA GLY A 62 16.59 3.08 -14.23
C GLY A 62 17.94 3.52 -14.76
N ALA A 63 18.03 4.77 -15.22
CA ALA A 63 19.26 5.36 -15.71
C ALA A 63 20.25 5.66 -14.57
N GLY A 64 21.54 5.51 -14.85
CA GLY A 64 22.61 5.74 -13.88
C GLY A 64 22.91 4.52 -12.99
N ASP A 65 23.82 4.71 -12.04
CA ASP A 65 24.45 3.66 -11.23
C ASP A 65 23.96 3.62 -9.76
N ARG A 66 23.09 4.57 -9.37
CA ARG A 66 22.77 4.81 -7.96
C ARG A 66 21.53 4.09 -7.45
N ALA A 67 20.50 3.96 -8.28
CA ALA A 67 19.23 3.36 -7.90
C ALA A 67 18.40 3.04 -9.15
N PHE A 68 17.68 1.91 -9.10
CA PHE A 68 16.65 1.59 -10.08
C PHE A 68 15.55 2.68 -10.10
N CYS A 69 14.89 2.91 -8.96
CA CYS A 69 13.88 3.94 -8.78
C CYS A 69 13.76 4.26 -7.28
N SER A 70 13.57 5.54 -6.93
CA SER A 70 13.43 5.97 -5.53
C SER A 70 11.97 6.15 -5.07
N GLY A 71 11.00 5.77 -5.89
CA GLY A 71 9.57 5.97 -5.64
C GLY A 71 9.04 7.26 -6.27
N GLY A 72 7.90 7.78 -5.76
CA GLY A 72 7.30 9.01 -6.28
C GLY A 72 8.15 10.26 -6.04
N ASP A 73 8.25 11.13 -7.04
CA ASP A 73 8.90 12.43 -6.95
C ASP A 73 8.15 13.32 -5.97
N GLN A 74 8.73 13.49 -4.79
CA GLN A 74 8.14 14.20 -3.67
C GLN A 74 7.95 15.70 -3.94
N LYS A 75 8.49 16.25 -5.04
CA LYS A 75 8.19 17.63 -5.48
C LYS A 75 6.85 17.76 -6.22
N ILE A 76 6.27 16.64 -6.68
CA ILE A 76 5.02 16.61 -7.48
C ILE A 76 3.90 15.86 -6.74
N ARG A 77 4.15 15.39 -5.51
CA ARG A 77 3.08 15.09 -4.54
C ARG A 77 2.45 16.39 -4.03
N GLY A 78 1.63 16.98 -4.89
CA GLY A 78 0.72 18.08 -4.61
C GLY A 78 -0.56 17.84 -5.40
N ASP A 79 -1.41 16.95 -4.85
CA ASP A 79 -2.84 17.16 -4.57
C ASP A 79 -3.52 15.85 -4.11
N ASP A 80 -2.98 14.66 -4.41
CA ASP A 80 -3.65 13.37 -4.07
C ASP A 80 -2.84 12.42 -3.17
N GLY A 81 -2.27 12.93 -2.06
CA GLY A 81 -1.73 12.05 -1.03
C GLY A 81 -1.65 12.75 0.31
N TYR A 82 -2.50 12.33 1.26
CA TYR A 82 -2.77 12.91 2.58
C TYR A 82 -1.91 14.11 2.93
N ILE A 83 -2.23 15.23 2.27
CA ILE A 83 -2.03 16.55 2.85
C ILE A 83 -2.90 16.49 4.10
N GLY A 84 -2.30 16.69 5.27
CA GLY A 84 -3.05 16.80 6.51
C GLY A 84 -4.21 17.76 6.27
N ASP A 85 -5.42 17.20 6.41
CA ASP A 85 -6.69 17.88 6.27
C ASP A 85 -6.64 19.29 6.83
N ASP A 86 -7.26 20.19 6.07
CA ASP A 86 -7.75 21.48 6.51
C ASP A 86 -8.29 21.45 7.96
N ALA A 87 -8.89 20.36 8.42
CA ALA A 87 -9.42 20.20 9.78
C ALA A 87 -8.34 20.06 10.89
N VAL A 88 -7.31 19.21 10.71
CA VAL A 88 -6.28 19.00 11.75
C VAL A 88 -5.37 20.22 11.89
N ALA A 89 -5.06 20.87 10.75
CA ALA A 89 -4.36 22.14 10.74
C ALA A 89 -5.21 23.27 11.33
N LYS A 90 -6.54 23.29 11.10
CA LYS A 90 -7.49 24.25 11.73
C LYS A 90 -7.54 24.09 13.25
N GLU A 91 -7.39 22.88 13.77
CA GLU A 91 -7.27 22.61 15.21
C GLU A 91 -5.88 22.97 15.78
N GLY A 92 -4.97 23.46 14.93
CA GLY A 92 -3.65 23.95 15.32
C GLY A 92 -2.66 22.84 15.67
N TRP A 93 -2.84 21.61 15.17
CA TRP A 93 -1.93 20.50 15.38
C TRP A 93 -0.93 20.35 14.23
N ASN A 94 0.24 19.76 14.51
CA ASN A 94 1.12 19.24 13.47
C ASN A 94 0.62 17.85 13.06
N ALA A 95 0.54 17.53 11.77
CA ALA A 95 0.22 16.19 11.29
C ALA A 95 1.43 15.60 10.53
N VAL A 96 1.79 14.36 10.85
CA VAL A 96 2.90 13.65 10.21
C VAL A 96 2.50 12.21 9.92
N TYR A 97 2.59 11.82 8.66
CA TYR A 97 2.33 10.47 8.15
C TYR A 97 3.66 9.76 7.86
N VAL A 98 3.90 8.63 8.51
CA VAL A 98 5.07 7.79 8.30
C VAL A 98 4.63 6.49 7.65
N ASP A 99 5.09 6.25 6.43
CA ASP A 99 4.86 5.01 5.69
C ASP A 99 6.03 4.03 5.92
N PHE A 100 5.71 2.88 6.53
CA PHE A 100 6.64 1.80 6.79
C PHE A 100 6.61 0.67 5.75
N PHE A 101 5.89 0.82 4.65
CA PHE A 101 5.81 -0.20 3.61
C PHE A 101 7.20 -0.65 3.15
N GLY A 102 7.45 -1.96 3.28
CA GLY A 102 8.64 -2.65 2.81
C GLY A 102 9.93 -2.33 3.59
N VAL A 103 9.84 -1.85 4.84
CA VAL A 103 11.04 -1.68 5.68
C VAL A 103 11.65 -3.05 6.04
N LEU A 104 12.99 -3.13 5.94
CA LEU A 104 13.74 -4.37 6.19
C LEU A 104 14.68 -4.26 7.39
N THR A 105 14.97 -3.05 7.86
CA THR A 105 15.90 -2.80 8.97
C THR A 105 15.42 -1.66 9.88
N LEU A 106 15.88 -1.65 11.14
CA LEU A 106 15.59 -0.54 12.06
C LEU A 106 16.16 0.80 11.57
N ALA A 107 17.25 0.76 10.80
CA ALA A 107 17.79 1.95 10.14
C ALA A 107 16.82 2.51 9.10
N ASP A 108 16.12 1.65 8.34
CA ASP A 108 15.09 2.08 7.40
C ASP A 108 13.90 2.69 8.12
N VAL A 109 13.41 2.06 9.19
CA VAL A 109 12.34 2.61 10.05
C VAL A 109 12.71 4.01 10.53
N SER A 110 13.93 4.16 11.07
CA SER A 110 14.46 5.46 11.52
C SER A 110 14.52 6.49 10.39
N ALA A 111 14.99 6.09 9.21
CA ALA A 111 15.06 6.95 8.03
C ALA A 111 13.68 7.36 7.51
N ARG A 112 12.68 6.47 7.56
CA ARG A 112 11.28 6.75 7.18
C ARG A 112 10.67 7.79 8.11
N VAL A 113 10.86 7.63 9.43
CA VAL A 113 10.41 8.61 10.43
C VAL A 113 11.06 9.97 10.17
N GLU A 114 12.40 10.04 10.07
CA GLU A 114 13.11 11.31 9.83
C GLU A 114 12.66 11.99 8.52
N ARG A 115 12.45 11.19 7.46
CA ARG A 115 12.00 11.67 6.16
C ARG A 115 10.61 12.27 6.23
N ALA A 116 9.67 11.63 6.92
CA ALA A 116 8.30 12.10 7.08
C ALA A 116 8.24 13.50 7.73
N TYR A 117 8.97 13.69 8.85
CA TYR A 117 9.08 15.02 9.46
C TYR A 117 9.75 16.03 8.53
N ALA A 118 10.80 15.62 7.79
CA ALA A 118 11.51 16.53 6.89
C ALA A 118 10.64 17.02 5.72
N SER A 119 9.72 16.19 5.21
CA SER A 119 8.92 16.51 4.03
C SER A 119 7.57 17.15 4.35
N GLN A 120 7.00 16.91 5.53
CA GLN A 120 5.62 17.32 5.85
C GLN A 120 5.53 18.52 6.79
N LEU A 121 6.58 18.82 7.55
CA LEU A 121 6.58 20.01 8.39
C LEU A 121 6.66 21.28 7.55
N GLN A 122 5.94 22.32 7.99
CA GLN A 122 5.92 23.62 7.34
C GLN A 122 6.34 24.76 8.30
N GLY A 123 6.66 25.93 7.74
CA GLY A 123 6.89 27.15 8.50
C GLY A 123 8.08 27.11 9.49
N PRO A 124 7.98 27.80 10.64
CA PRO A 124 9.07 27.90 11.62
C PRO A 124 9.53 26.56 12.19
N VAL A 125 8.61 25.60 12.28
CA VAL A 125 8.87 24.25 12.81
C VAL A 125 9.75 23.45 11.84
N ALA A 126 9.50 23.56 10.54
CA ALA A 126 10.33 22.95 9.50
C ALA A 126 11.78 23.48 9.53
N ALA A 127 11.96 24.80 9.69
CA ALA A 127 13.27 25.42 9.77
C ALA A 127 14.06 24.95 11.01
N TRP A 128 13.38 24.87 12.16
CA TRP A 128 13.97 24.26 13.35
C TRP A 128 14.36 22.81 13.12
N PHE A 129 13.46 22.01 12.55
CA PHE A 129 13.70 20.59 12.30
C PHE A 129 14.90 20.37 11.37
N ALA A 130 15.04 21.19 10.33
CA ALA A 130 16.20 21.15 9.43
C ALA A 130 17.52 21.39 10.18
N GLY A 131 17.54 22.31 11.15
CA GLY A 131 18.70 22.57 12.01
C GLY A 131 18.94 21.44 13.02
N PHE A 132 17.88 20.92 13.62
CA PHE A 132 17.91 19.78 14.54
C PHE A 132 18.45 18.51 13.86
N ARG A 133 17.98 18.21 12.65
CA ARG A 133 18.41 17.06 11.82
C ARG A 133 19.90 17.09 11.49
N ARG A 134 20.50 18.28 11.34
CA ARG A 134 21.97 18.41 11.15
C ARG A 134 22.77 17.93 12.37
N ARG A 135 22.20 18.02 13.57
CA ARG A 135 22.83 17.54 14.81
C ARG A 135 22.67 16.02 15.01
N LEU A 136 21.65 15.44 14.38
CA LEU A 136 21.38 14.00 14.41
C LEU A 136 22.25 13.18 13.43
N ARG A 137 23.04 13.85 12.58
CA ARG A 137 24.04 13.19 11.73
C ARG A 137 25.38 13.17 12.47
N PRO A 138 26.07 12.02 12.53
CA PRO A 138 27.41 11.98 13.12
C PRO A 138 28.31 12.97 12.37
N SER A 139 28.98 13.86 13.09
CA SER A 139 29.95 14.78 12.50
C SER A 139 31.23 14.02 12.18
N LEU A 140 31.46 13.73 10.90
CA LEU A 140 32.78 13.31 10.44
C LEU A 140 33.72 14.53 10.56
N ARG A 141 34.54 14.55 11.61
CA ARG A 141 35.63 15.53 11.73
C ARG A 141 36.84 14.96 11.00
N ILE A 142 37.01 15.35 9.74
CA ILE A 142 38.27 15.15 9.04
C ILE A 142 39.23 16.20 9.60
N GLY A 143 40.18 15.77 10.42
CA GLY A 143 41.30 16.62 10.84
C GLY A 143 42.18 16.90 9.62
N ALA A 144 42.38 18.18 9.32
CA ALA A 144 43.50 18.60 8.49
C ALA A 144 44.75 18.44 9.37
N ASP A 145 45.41 17.29 9.22
CA ASP A 145 46.86 17.12 9.21
C ASP A 145 47.18 15.64 9.41
N ASP A 146 48.11 15.18 8.58
CA ASP A 146 48.76 13.88 8.54
C ASP A 146 47.97 12.66 8.02
N VAL A 147 48.61 12.08 7.00
CA VAL A 147 48.41 10.80 6.34
C VAL A 147 47.80 9.75 7.27
N VAL A 148 46.59 9.29 6.94
CA VAL A 148 46.06 8.03 7.46
C VAL A 148 45.90 7.05 6.29
N SER A 149 46.95 6.24 6.10
CA SER A 149 46.77 4.86 5.70
C SER A 149 46.13 4.12 6.87
N ALA A 150 44.89 3.70 6.73
CA ALA A 150 44.33 2.56 7.44
C ALA A 150 42.93 2.31 6.89
N ASP A 151 42.63 1.05 6.60
CA ASP A 151 41.30 0.50 6.52
C ASP A 151 40.42 1.06 7.64
N VAL A 152 39.68 2.12 7.36
CA VAL A 152 38.49 2.46 8.14
C VAL A 152 37.37 1.71 7.46
N GLU A 153 37.27 0.41 7.78
CA GLU A 153 35.96 -0.23 7.78
C GLU A 153 35.05 0.67 8.62
N LEU A 154 34.23 1.46 7.92
CA LEU A 154 33.04 2.06 8.48
C LEU A 154 32.14 0.90 8.91
N ALA A 155 32.43 0.33 10.07
CA ALA A 155 31.47 -0.42 10.85
C ALA A 155 30.40 0.58 11.31
N LEU A 156 29.51 0.96 10.38
CA LEU A 156 28.15 1.32 10.72
C LEU A 156 27.62 0.11 11.45
N ASP A 157 27.54 0.15 12.78
CA ASP A 157 26.85 -0.86 13.54
C ASP A 157 25.39 -0.90 13.03
N PRO A 158 25.00 -1.91 12.23
CA PRO A 158 23.67 -1.98 11.65
C PRO A 158 22.62 -2.30 12.72
N ALA A 159 23.06 -2.64 13.94
CA ALA A 159 22.24 -2.96 15.09
C ALA A 159 22.01 -1.76 16.03
N ALA A 160 22.43 -0.55 15.66
CA ALA A 160 22.19 0.60 16.51
C ALA A 160 20.68 0.91 16.60
N GLU A 161 20.05 0.50 17.70
CA GLU A 161 18.75 0.98 18.22
C GLU A 161 18.74 2.49 18.59
N PRO A 162 19.84 3.13 19.05
CA PRO A 162 19.84 4.54 19.47
C PRO A 162 19.38 5.58 18.43
N PRO A 163 19.71 5.47 17.12
CA PRO A 163 19.20 6.36 16.09
C PRO A 163 17.68 6.40 16.04
N LEU A 164 16.98 5.26 16.15
CA LEU A 164 15.52 5.23 16.06
C LEU A 164 14.87 5.97 17.24
N LEU A 165 15.36 5.75 18.47
CA LEU A 165 14.86 6.45 19.66
C LEU A 165 14.96 7.97 19.53
N GLU A 166 16.08 8.47 19.01
CA GLU A 166 16.24 9.91 18.76
C GLU A 166 15.22 10.49 17.76
N ARG A 167 14.81 9.68 16.76
CA ARG A 167 13.81 10.09 15.77
C ARG A 167 12.40 9.97 16.35
N LEU A 168 12.14 8.97 17.17
CA LEU A 168 10.87 8.84 17.86
C LEU A 168 10.64 9.97 18.85
N ALA A 169 11.69 10.52 19.46
CA ALA A 169 11.61 11.66 20.39
C ALA A 169 11.24 13.02 19.74
N ILE A 170 11.13 13.09 18.41
CA ILE A 170 10.86 14.33 17.67
C ILE A 170 9.57 15.06 18.13
N PRO A 171 8.40 14.40 18.26
CA PRO A 171 7.16 15.05 18.71
C PRO A 171 7.29 15.78 20.03
N LYS A 172 7.94 15.14 21.02
CA LYS A 172 8.16 15.73 22.33
C LYS A 172 9.01 16.99 22.23
N ARG A 173 10.11 16.94 21.48
CA ARG A 173 10.99 18.10 21.26
C ARG A 173 10.29 19.24 20.50
N MET A 174 9.41 18.90 19.55
CA MET A 174 8.58 19.88 18.85
C MET A 174 7.59 20.55 19.81
N PHE A 175 6.90 19.77 20.63
CA PHE A 175 5.95 20.27 21.61
C PHE A 175 6.62 21.20 22.64
N GLU A 176 7.77 20.82 23.19
CA GLU A 176 8.55 21.66 24.12
C GLU A 176 8.94 23.02 23.51
N ARG A 177 9.11 23.07 22.18
CA ARG A 177 9.47 24.31 21.47
C ARG A 177 8.28 25.16 21.06
N THR A 178 7.19 24.52 20.65
CA THR A 178 6.07 25.19 19.95
C THR A 178 4.80 25.24 20.77
N GLY A 179 4.66 24.37 21.79
CA GLY A 179 3.41 24.11 22.48
C GLY A 179 2.39 23.36 21.64
N THR A 180 2.72 23.01 20.39
CA THR A 180 1.79 22.39 19.44
C THR A 180 1.87 20.88 19.50
N ARG A 181 0.73 20.24 19.72
CA ARG A 181 0.59 18.78 19.69
C ARG A 181 0.83 18.24 18.28
N THR A 182 1.40 17.05 18.19
CA THR A 182 1.64 16.36 16.91
C THR A 182 0.78 15.11 16.78
N LEU A 183 -0.06 15.02 15.76
CA LEU A 183 -0.64 13.77 15.29
C LEU A 183 0.39 13.03 14.44
N VAL A 184 0.73 11.80 14.86
CA VAL A 184 1.63 10.92 14.12
C VAL A 184 0.83 9.71 13.65
N VAL A 185 0.76 9.52 12.34
CA VAL A 185 0.12 8.36 11.72
C VAL A 185 1.23 7.44 11.23
N PHE A 186 1.27 6.23 11.76
CA PHE A 186 2.15 5.16 11.29
C PHE A 186 1.35 4.23 10.39
N ASP A 187 1.65 4.26 9.11
CA ASP A 187 1.03 3.45 8.08
C ASP A 187 1.88 2.22 7.75
N GLU A 188 1.22 1.13 7.36
CA GLU A 188 1.80 -0.22 7.24
C GLU A 188 2.65 -0.60 8.46
N PHE A 189 2.15 -0.30 9.65
CA PHE A 189 2.90 -0.41 10.89
C PHE A 189 3.39 -1.83 11.18
N GLN A 190 2.68 -2.85 10.69
CA GLN A 190 3.10 -4.24 10.85
C GLN A 190 4.48 -4.54 10.23
N ASP A 191 4.89 -3.80 9.19
CA ASP A 191 6.14 -4.04 8.48
C ASP A 191 7.37 -3.71 9.34
N VAL A 192 7.22 -2.92 10.41
CA VAL A 192 8.31 -2.68 11.37
C VAL A 192 8.78 -3.97 12.04
N LEU A 193 7.94 -5.01 12.11
CA LEU A 193 8.33 -6.32 12.63
C LEU A 193 9.25 -7.09 11.69
N THR A 194 9.15 -6.86 10.38
CA THR A 194 10.11 -7.39 9.40
C THR A 194 11.50 -6.83 9.64
N ALA A 195 11.59 -5.57 10.06
CA ALA A 195 12.86 -4.92 10.42
C ALA A 195 13.47 -5.46 11.72
N SER A 196 12.64 -5.79 12.71
CA SER A 196 13.04 -6.45 13.94
C SER A 196 11.80 -6.92 14.71
N ASP A 197 11.81 -8.16 15.21
CA ASP A 197 10.76 -8.69 16.08
C ASP A 197 10.49 -7.84 17.34
N ARG A 198 11.46 -6.99 17.73
CA ARG A 198 11.37 -6.09 18.90
C ARG A 198 11.12 -4.63 18.53
N ALA A 199 10.90 -4.30 17.26
CA ALA A 199 10.70 -2.92 16.82
C ALA A 199 9.52 -2.24 17.54
N ASP A 200 8.44 -2.98 17.80
CA ASP A 200 7.29 -2.52 18.60
C ASP A 200 7.68 -2.13 20.03
N ALA A 201 8.60 -2.87 20.66
CA ALA A 201 9.12 -2.58 21.98
C ALA A 201 10.00 -1.31 22.00
N VAL A 202 10.85 -1.14 21.00
CA VAL A 202 11.67 0.09 20.83
C VAL A 202 10.78 1.30 20.56
N ILE A 203 9.74 1.15 19.75
CA ILE A 203 8.79 2.23 19.48
C ILE A 203 8.02 2.58 20.76
N ARG A 204 7.50 1.57 21.47
CA ARG A 204 6.76 1.76 22.72
C ARG A 204 7.60 2.48 23.78
N SER A 205 8.87 2.13 23.93
CA SER A 205 9.73 2.66 24.99
C SER A 205 9.87 4.18 24.93
N GLU A 206 9.76 4.79 23.75
CA GLU A 206 9.75 6.25 23.58
C GLU A 206 8.34 6.83 23.61
N ILE A 207 7.40 6.32 22.80
CA ILE A 207 6.10 6.99 22.60
C ILE A 207 5.24 7.05 23.87
N GLN A 208 5.42 6.11 24.82
CA GLN A 208 4.67 6.09 26.08
C GLN A 208 4.96 7.32 26.96
N HIS A 209 6.06 8.04 26.71
CA HIS A 209 6.47 9.23 27.46
C HIS A 209 6.05 10.55 26.81
N HIS A 210 5.31 10.51 25.70
CA HIS A 210 4.94 11.73 24.97
C HIS A 210 3.73 12.45 25.56
N GLY A 211 2.80 11.75 26.23
CA GLY A 211 1.62 12.38 26.86
C GLY A 211 0.91 13.36 25.90
N ASP A 212 0.76 14.62 26.32
CA ASP A 212 0.08 15.66 25.54
C ASP A 212 0.86 16.13 24.30
N ALA A 213 2.14 15.77 24.18
CA ALA A 213 2.97 16.18 23.05
C ALA A 213 2.53 15.52 21.73
N ALA A 214 1.93 14.32 21.78
CA ALA A 214 1.58 13.57 20.59
C ALA A 214 0.28 12.75 20.70
N SER A 215 -0.31 12.46 19.55
CA SER A 215 -1.34 11.42 19.37
C SER A 215 -0.85 10.46 18.30
N TYR A 216 -1.21 9.17 18.43
CA TYR A 216 -0.77 8.13 17.51
C TYR A 216 -1.95 7.43 16.86
N VAL A 217 -1.85 7.22 15.55
CA VAL A 217 -2.68 6.30 14.78
C VAL A 217 -1.76 5.24 14.19
N PHE A 218 -2.11 3.97 14.36
CA PHE A 218 -1.40 2.84 13.76
C PHE A 218 -2.34 2.21 12.73
N ALA A 219 -1.99 2.33 11.45
CA ALA A 219 -2.71 1.76 10.33
C ALA A 219 -1.90 0.60 9.72
N GLY A 220 -2.59 -0.35 9.11
CA GLY A 220 -1.97 -1.52 8.51
C GLY A 220 -2.99 -2.42 7.82
N SER A 221 -2.60 -2.98 6.69
CA SER A 221 -3.45 -3.86 5.87
C SER A 221 -3.56 -5.29 6.42
N GLN A 222 -2.55 -5.76 7.18
CA GLN A 222 -2.54 -7.10 7.78
C GLN A 222 -3.29 -7.14 9.12
N LEU A 223 -4.61 -7.29 9.06
CA LEU A 223 -5.50 -7.25 10.22
C LEU A 223 -5.08 -8.23 11.34
N GLY A 224 -4.67 -9.45 10.99
CA GLY A 224 -4.22 -10.45 11.97
C GLY A 224 -2.98 -9.99 12.74
N MET A 225 -1.98 -9.46 12.03
CA MET A 225 -0.75 -8.96 12.64
C MET A 225 -1.00 -7.71 13.49
N MET A 226 -1.84 -6.78 13.00
CA MET A 226 -2.26 -5.60 13.75
C MET A 226 -3.01 -5.98 15.04
N ARG A 227 -3.96 -6.91 14.96
CA ARG A 227 -4.66 -7.42 16.16
C ARG A 227 -3.69 -8.08 17.14
N SER A 228 -2.75 -8.89 16.66
CA SER A 228 -1.72 -9.50 17.49
C SER A 228 -0.88 -8.45 18.23
N LEU A 229 -0.40 -7.42 17.53
CA LEU A 229 0.42 -6.33 18.08
C LEU A 229 -0.23 -5.61 19.28
N PHE A 230 -1.54 -5.34 19.22
CA PHE A 230 -2.23 -4.53 20.22
C PHE A 230 -3.10 -5.32 21.21
N ALA A 231 -3.51 -6.56 20.89
CA ALA A 231 -4.41 -7.37 21.72
C ALA A 231 -3.73 -8.56 22.42
N ASP A 232 -2.51 -8.97 22.04
CA ASP A 232 -1.77 -10.02 22.75
C ASP A 232 -0.98 -9.44 23.93
N LYS A 233 -1.25 -9.95 25.14
CA LYS A 233 -0.59 -9.56 26.40
C LYS A 233 0.94 -9.72 26.39
N ARG A 234 1.49 -10.52 25.48
CA ARG A 234 2.93 -10.75 25.34
C ARG A 234 3.62 -9.70 24.49
N ARG A 235 2.87 -8.92 23.69
CA ARG A 235 3.42 -7.88 22.83
C ARG A 235 3.65 -6.59 23.60
N ALA A 236 4.63 -5.81 23.13
CA ALA A 236 4.92 -4.54 23.76
C ALA A 236 3.71 -3.61 23.67
N LEU A 237 3.03 -3.49 22.53
CA LEU A 237 1.95 -2.53 22.37
C LEU A 237 0.58 -2.98 22.93
N TYR A 238 0.55 -4.02 23.77
CA TYR A 238 -0.68 -4.49 24.40
C TYR A 238 -1.46 -3.36 25.10
N GLY A 239 -2.70 -3.17 24.67
CA GLY A 239 -3.61 -2.17 25.24
C GLY A 239 -3.19 -0.71 25.05
N GLN A 240 -2.23 -0.43 24.15
CA GLN A 240 -1.74 0.95 23.91
C GLN A 240 -2.58 1.72 22.90
N ALA A 241 -3.45 1.05 22.13
CA ALA A 241 -4.31 1.68 21.13
C ALA A 241 -5.73 1.12 21.20
N ARG A 242 -6.70 1.96 20.84
CA ARG A 242 -8.08 1.54 20.59
C ARG A 242 -8.18 1.03 19.16
N ALA A 243 -8.65 -0.20 18.98
CA ALA A 243 -8.92 -0.74 17.65
C ALA A 243 -10.04 0.05 16.96
N LEU A 244 -9.80 0.41 15.70
CA LEU A 244 -10.79 0.96 14.79
C LEU A 244 -10.74 0.11 13.53
N ASP A 245 -11.74 -0.75 13.37
CA ASP A 245 -11.88 -1.60 12.19
C ASP A 245 -12.63 -0.79 11.12
N LEU A 246 -11.99 -0.56 9.96
CA LEU A 246 -12.65 0.05 8.81
C LEU A 246 -13.48 -1.02 8.08
N THR A 247 -14.79 -0.86 8.10
CA THR A 247 -15.71 -1.73 7.37
C THR A 247 -15.74 -1.39 5.89
N PRO A 248 -16.27 -2.28 5.03
CA PRO A 248 -16.59 -1.91 3.65
C PRO A 248 -17.43 -0.63 3.59
N LEU A 249 -17.29 0.11 2.50
CA LEU A 249 -18.02 1.36 2.29
C LEU A 249 -19.53 1.11 2.34
N ASP A 250 -20.26 2.03 2.97
CA ASP A 250 -21.70 1.95 3.05
C ASP A 250 -22.31 2.03 1.63
N PRO A 251 -23.18 1.08 1.23
CA PRO A 251 -23.76 1.06 -0.11
C PRO A 251 -24.54 2.33 -0.47
N VAL A 252 -25.17 2.99 0.52
CA VAL A 252 -25.91 4.23 0.31
C VAL A 252 -24.96 5.38 0.00
N ASP A 253 -23.84 5.46 0.73
CA ASP A 253 -22.80 6.46 0.47
C ASP A 253 -22.13 6.24 -0.88
N VAL A 254 -21.84 4.98 -1.25
CA VAL A 254 -21.29 4.63 -2.56
C VAL A 254 -22.26 5.01 -3.67
N ALA A 255 -23.54 4.63 -3.56
CA ALA A 255 -24.57 5.02 -4.52
C ALA A 255 -24.60 6.53 -4.73
N GLY A 256 -24.72 7.29 -3.63
CA GLY A 256 -24.79 8.75 -3.69
C GLY A 256 -23.53 9.37 -4.28
N TYR A 257 -22.35 8.83 -3.98
CA TYR A 257 -21.09 9.31 -4.55
C TYR A 257 -21.01 9.04 -6.06
N VAL A 258 -21.24 7.80 -6.49
CA VAL A 258 -21.09 7.42 -7.90
C VAL A 258 -22.15 8.12 -8.77
N ASP A 259 -23.40 8.13 -8.33
CA ASP A 259 -24.49 8.84 -9.01
C ASP A 259 -24.19 10.32 -9.22
N ARG A 260 -23.68 11.01 -8.18
CA ARG A 260 -23.23 12.40 -8.29
C ARG A 260 -22.11 12.56 -9.33
N ARG A 261 -21.10 11.68 -9.33
CA ARG A 261 -19.98 11.73 -10.28
C ARG A 261 -20.41 11.54 -11.74
N PHE A 262 -21.38 10.67 -12.00
CA PHE A 262 -21.96 10.51 -13.34
C PHE A 262 -22.64 11.82 -13.78
N ARG A 263 -23.51 12.38 -12.92
CA ARG A 263 -24.26 13.61 -13.22
C ARG A 263 -23.36 14.84 -13.46
N GLU A 264 -22.26 14.97 -12.73
CA GLU A 264 -21.25 16.03 -12.95
C GLU A 264 -20.74 16.09 -14.41
N THR A 265 -20.82 14.97 -15.12
CA THR A 265 -20.36 14.84 -16.50
C THR A 265 -21.49 14.63 -17.51
N ASN A 266 -22.73 15.01 -17.13
CA ASN A 266 -23.95 14.82 -17.90
C ASN A 266 -24.20 13.35 -18.27
N ARG A 267 -24.03 12.42 -17.32
CA ARG A 267 -24.34 10.99 -17.48
C ARG A 267 -25.23 10.53 -16.34
N GLU A 268 -25.94 9.42 -16.53
CA GLU A 268 -26.77 8.81 -15.49
C GLU A 268 -26.32 7.36 -15.24
N ILE A 269 -26.22 6.96 -13.97
CA ILE A 269 -25.83 5.57 -13.64
C ILE A 269 -26.99 4.59 -13.74
N GLY A 270 -28.23 5.06 -13.62
CA GLY A 270 -29.40 4.26 -13.92
C GLY A 270 -29.53 2.95 -13.14
N GLU A 271 -30.06 1.94 -13.83
CA GLU A 271 -30.24 0.58 -13.31
C GLU A 271 -28.90 -0.12 -13.00
N ALA A 272 -27.77 0.33 -13.56
CA ALA A 272 -26.46 -0.28 -13.33
C ALA A 272 -25.89 -0.03 -11.92
N ILE A 273 -26.51 0.83 -11.09
CA ILE A 273 -26.04 1.06 -9.72
C ILE A 273 -26.20 -0.18 -8.83
N GLU A 274 -27.32 -0.88 -8.91
CA GLU A 274 -27.60 -2.06 -8.08
C GLU A 274 -26.59 -3.19 -8.32
N PRO A 275 -26.37 -3.66 -9.56
CA PRO A 275 -25.39 -4.73 -9.79
C PRO A 275 -23.95 -4.28 -9.50
N LEU A 276 -23.64 -2.98 -9.62
CA LEU A 276 -22.36 -2.43 -9.18
C LEU A 276 -22.16 -2.61 -7.67
N LEU A 277 -23.14 -2.19 -6.87
CA LEU A 277 -23.08 -2.32 -5.40
C LEU A 277 -23.06 -3.78 -4.95
N ASP A 278 -23.88 -4.62 -5.59
CA ASP A 278 -23.96 -6.05 -5.28
C ASP A 278 -22.65 -6.78 -5.58
N LEU A 279 -22.00 -6.43 -6.70
CA LEU A 279 -20.71 -6.99 -7.05
C LEU A 279 -19.62 -6.47 -6.10
N THR A 280 -19.50 -5.15 -5.94
CA THR A 280 -18.35 -4.55 -5.23
C THR A 280 -18.44 -4.69 -3.72
N ARG A 281 -19.66 -4.76 -3.16
CA ARG A 281 -19.94 -4.90 -1.73
C ARG A 281 -19.17 -3.88 -0.88
N GLY A 282 -19.07 -2.65 -1.37
CA GLY A 282 -18.37 -1.57 -0.69
C GLY A 282 -16.84 -1.68 -0.69
N HIS A 283 -16.25 -2.60 -1.47
CA HIS A 283 -14.80 -2.67 -1.64
C HIS A 283 -14.30 -1.44 -2.41
N PRO A 284 -13.46 -0.56 -1.84
CA PRO A 284 -13.15 0.74 -2.44
C PRO A 284 -12.53 0.64 -3.84
N GLN A 285 -11.44 -0.12 -4.00
CA GLN A 285 -10.72 -0.18 -5.27
C GLN A 285 -11.55 -0.80 -6.40
N ARG A 286 -12.21 -1.94 -6.14
CA ARG A 286 -13.11 -2.58 -7.12
C ARG A 286 -14.33 -1.70 -7.45
N THR A 287 -14.88 -0.98 -6.48
CA THR A 287 -15.93 0.02 -6.72
C THR A 287 -15.46 1.10 -7.66
N MET A 288 -14.28 1.69 -7.41
CA MET A 288 -13.70 2.73 -8.26
C MET A 288 -13.44 2.23 -9.68
N LEU A 289 -12.85 1.05 -9.83
CA LEU A 289 -12.57 0.43 -11.13
C LEU A 289 -13.86 0.21 -11.95
N LEU A 290 -14.83 -0.49 -11.36
CA LEU A 290 -16.10 -0.79 -12.03
C LEU A 290 -16.89 0.47 -12.36
N ALA A 291 -16.98 1.43 -11.43
CA ALA A 291 -17.63 2.71 -11.67
C ALA A 291 -16.94 3.50 -12.78
N HIS A 292 -15.61 3.49 -12.83
CA HIS A 292 -14.84 4.18 -13.87
C HIS A 292 -15.06 3.56 -15.26
N LEU A 293 -14.97 2.23 -15.37
CA LEU A 293 -15.19 1.53 -16.64
C LEU A 293 -16.63 1.70 -17.12
N LEU A 294 -17.61 1.64 -16.21
CA LEU A 294 -19.01 1.91 -16.53
C LEU A 294 -19.20 3.35 -17.02
N TRP A 295 -18.56 4.31 -16.35
CA TRP A 295 -18.59 5.73 -16.75
C TRP A 295 -17.97 5.94 -18.13
N GLU A 296 -16.85 5.28 -18.43
CA GLU A 296 -16.19 5.34 -19.75
C GLU A 296 -17.10 4.83 -20.86
N ARG A 297 -17.89 3.78 -20.59
CA ARG A 297 -18.84 3.18 -21.53
C ARG A 297 -20.14 3.95 -21.69
N THR A 298 -20.44 4.87 -20.78
CA THR A 298 -21.67 5.65 -20.80
C THR A 298 -21.41 6.99 -21.51
N PRO A 299 -21.99 7.24 -22.70
CA PRO A 299 -21.84 8.52 -23.36
C PRO A 299 -22.52 9.66 -22.59
N ALA A 300 -22.04 10.89 -22.78
CA ALA A 300 -22.71 12.06 -22.20
C ALA A 300 -24.11 12.23 -22.80
N GLY A 301 -25.10 12.42 -21.94
CA GLY A 301 -26.54 12.49 -22.26
C GLY A 301 -27.26 11.15 -22.14
N GLU A 302 -26.55 10.08 -21.79
CA GLU A 302 -27.09 8.73 -21.72
C GLU A 302 -27.01 8.12 -20.32
N GLU A 303 -27.77 7.05 -20.14
CA GLU A 303 -27.87 6.25 -18.92
C GLU A 303 -27.07 4.95 -19.07
N ALA A 304 -26.43 4.48 -18.00
CA ALA A 304 -25.77 3.18 -17.98
C ALA A 304 -26.80 2.05 -17.87
N ASP A 305 -26.97 1.32 -18.97
CA ASP A 305 -27.88 0.17 -19.06
C ASP A 305 -27.19 -1.16 -18.71
N GLU A 306 -27.96 -2.25 -18.73
CA GLU A 306 -27.47 -3.59 -18.44
C GLU A 306 -26.35 -4.04 -19.40
N GLU A 307 -26.44 -3.68 -20.68
CA GLU A 307 -25.41 -4.05 -21.68
C GLU A 307 -24.07 -3.38 -21.35
N ARG A 308 -24.08 -2.08 -21.03
CA ARG A 308 -22.89 -1.32 -20.61
C ARG A 308 -22.32 -1.85 -19.31
N TRP A 309 -23.18 -2.22 -18.36
CA TRP A 309 -22.74 -2.87 -17.12
C TRP A 309 -22.00 -4.17 -17.40
N LEU A 310 -22.54 -5.06 -18.22
CA LEU A 310 -21.92 -6.34 -18.54
C LEU A 310 -20.57 -6.17 -19.26
N ASP A 311 -20.46 -5.23 -20.20
CA ASP A 311 -19.18 -4.91 -20.85
C ASP A 311 -18.17 -4.34 -19.85
N ALA A 312 -18.57 -3.40 -18.99
CA ALA A 312 -17.70 -2.81 -17.97
C ALA A 312 -17.22 -3.85 -16.95
N ALA A 313 -18.11 -4.72 -16.47
CA ALA A 313 -17.78 -5.79 -15.53
C ALA A 313 -16.84 -6.84 -16.17
N GLY A 314 -17.08 -7.19 -17.43
CA GLY A 314 -16.20 -8.08 -18.20
C GLY A 314 -14.79 -7.49 -18.37
N ARG A 315 -14.69 -6.21 -18.73
CA ARG A 315 -13.41 -5.49 -18.83
C ARG A 315 -12.68 -5.42 -17.50
N ALA A 316 -13.40 -5.11 -16.42
CA ALA A 316 -12.82 -5.07 -15.08
C ALA A 316 -12.18 -6.42 -14.73
N MET A 317 -12.89 -7.52 -14.99
CA MET A 317 -12.38 -8.87 -14.75
C MET A 317 -11.12 -9.18 -15.58
N ILE A 318 -11.08 -8.76 -16.84
CA ILE A 318 -9.89 -8.91 -17.70
C ILE A 318 -8.72 -8.09 -17.16
N GLU A 319 -8.96 -6.83 -16.77
CA GLU A 319 -7.92 -5.90 -16.29
C GLU A 319 -7.24 -6.42 -15.02
N VAL A 320 -8.00 -7.02 -14.10
CA VAL A 320 -7.45 -7.56 -12.85
C VAL A 320 -7.02 -9.01 -12.95
N GLN A 321 -7.23 -9.69 -14.08
CA GLN A 321 -7.08 -11.15 -14.17
C GLN A 321 -5.69 -11.64 -13.75
N ASP A 322 -4.64 -10.93 -14.15
CA ASP A 322 -3.27 -11.29 -13.82
C ASP A 322 -2.97 -11.09 -12.33
N GLU A 323 -3.54 -10.05 -11.71
CA GLU A 323 -3.48 -9.82 -10.26
C GLU A 323 -4.15 -10.97 -9.50
N LEU A 324 -5.38 -11.33 -9.88
CA LEU A 324 -6.13 -12.44 -9.27
C LEU A 324 -5.39 -13.78 -9.41
N ARG A 325 -4.77 -14.01 -10.57
CA ARG A 325 -3.95 -15.19 -10.83
C ARG A 325 -2.69 -15.20 -9.96
N ALA A 326 -2.03 -14.06 -9.76
CA ALA A 326 -0.87 -13.95 -8.90
C ALA A 326 -1.22 -14.29 -7.43
N ILE A 327 -2.31 -13.71 -6.91
CA ILE A 327 -2.84 -14.05 -5.57
C ILE A 327 -3.08 -15.55 -5.47
N TRP A 328 -3.86 -16.11 -6.40
CA TRP A 328 -4.22 -17.52 -6.39
C TRP A 328 -3.01 -18.46 -6.46
N THR A 329 -2.03 -18.15 -7.30
CA THR A 329 -0.81 -18.95 -7.44
C THR A 329 0.09 -18.87 -6.21
N GLY A 330 0.07 -17.74 -5.48
CA GLY A 330 0.74 -17.58 -4.19
C GLY A 330 0.16 -18.45 -3.06
N LEU A 331 -1.13 -18.83 -3.14
CA LEU A 331 -1.78 -19.64 -2.13
C LEU A 331 -1.36 -21.12 -2.19
N SER A 332 -1.19 -21.74 -1.02
CA SER A 332 -1.00 -23.18 -0.86
C SER A 332 -2.25 -23.97 -1.28
N PRO A 333 -2.13 -25.28 -1.59
CA PRO A 333 -3.28 -26.12 -1.91
C PRO A 333 -4.38 -26.16 -0.84
N GLY A 334 -4.01 -25.99 0.44
CA GLY A 334 -4.96 -25.90 1.55
C GLY A 334 -5.76 -24.61 1.54
N GLN A 335 -5.06 -23.48 1.39
CA GLN A 335 -5.66 -22.15 1.29
C GLN A 335 -6.57 -22.03 0.07
N ARG A 336 -6.12 -22.49 -1.11
CA ARG A 336 -6.95 -22.51 -2.33
C ARG A 336 -8.27 -23.24 -2.13
N ARG A 337 -8.26 -24.41 -1.48
CA ARG A 337 -9.50 -25.17 -1.20
C ARG A 337 -10.44 -24.41 -0.26
N VAL A 338 -9.90 -23.77 0.77
CA VAL A 338 -10.71 -22.96 1.70
C VAL A 338 -11.27 -21.74 0.99
N LEU A 339 -10.44 -20.99 0.26
CA LEU A 339 -10.86 -19.81 -0.48
C LEU A 339 -11.97 -20.14 -1.49
N THR A 340 -11.85 -21.25 -2.24
CA THR A 340 -12.91 -21.74 -3.12
C THR A 340 -14.20 -22.04 -2.37
N ALA A 341 -14.14 -22.74 -1.23
CA ALA A 341 -15.34 -23.03 -0.45
C ALA A 341 -16.00 -21.75 0.11
N VAL A 342 -15.20 -20.74 0.47
CA VAL A 342 -15.67 -19.40 0.90
C VAL A 342 -16.31 -18.65 -0.26
N ALA A 343 -15.65 -18.60 -1.42
CA ALA A 343 -16.17 -17.94 -2.63
C ALA A 343 -17.50 -18.53 -3.09
N GLU A 344 -17.63 -19.85 -3.07
CA GLU A 344 -18.85 -20.57 -3.45
C GLU A 344 -19.88 -20.68 -2.31
N ASN A 345 -19.59 -20.10 -1.14
CA ASN A 345 -20.43 -20.13 0.05
C ASN A 345 -20.90 -21.55 0.44
N ARG A 346 -20.01 -22.53 0.36
CA ARG A 346 -20.29 -23.96 0.62
C ARG A 346 -20.25 -24.28 2.11
N GLU A 347 -21.25 -24.99 2.61
CA GLU A 347 -21.26 -25.46 3.99
C GLU A 347 -20.10 -26.42 4.31
N GLY A 348 -19.69 -26.44 5.58
CA GLY A 348 -18.80 -27.48 6.08
C GLY A 348 -17.35 -27.33 5.65
N ILE A 349 -16.82 -26.11 5.59
CA ILE A 349 -15.38 -25.83 5.33
C ILE A 349 -14.44 -26.63 6.24
N TYR A 350 -14.88 -26.97 7.45
CA TYR A 350 -14.16 -27.81 8.42
C TYR A 350 -14.59 -29.30 8.40
N ALA A 351 -15.70 -29.63 7.73
CA ALA A 351 -16.33 -30.95 7.79
C ALA A 351 -15.73 -31.97 6.80
N ALA A 352 -15.05 -31.51 5.74
CA ALA A 352 -14.40 -32.38 4.74
C ALA A 352 -13.29 -33.30 5.30
N GLY A 353 -12.89 -33.11 6.56
CA GLY A 353 -11.83 -33.88 7.22
C GLY A 353 -12.26 -35.18 7.93
N ARG A 354 -13.56 -35.48 8.07
CA ARG A 354 -14.04 -36.59 8.93
C ARG A 354 -14.08 -37.99 8.32
N ARG A 355 -13.66 -38.19 7.06
CA ARG A 355 -13.83 -39.49 6.38
C ARG A 355 -12.67 -40.49 6.55
N HIS A 356 -11.50 -40.07 7.04
CA HIS A 356 -10.33 -40.96 7.18
C HIS A 356 -9.50 -40.61 8.41
N GLY A 357 -9.84 -41.17 9.59
CA GLY A 357 -8.99 -41.49 10.75
C GLY A 357 -7.78 -40.63 11.19
N GLY A 358 -7.61 -39.39 10.72
CA GLY A 358 -6.46 -38.53 11.00
C GLY A 358 -6.81 -37.04 10.91
N SER A 359 -6.05 -36.19 11.59
CA SER A 359 -6.34 -34.78 11.96
C SER A 359 -6.40 -33.74 10.80
N ARG A 360 -7.17 -34.00 9.74
CA ARG A 360 -7.35 -33.04 8.61
C ARG A 360 -8.22 -31.81 8.94
N GLY A 361 -8.92 -31.78 10.08
CA GLY A 361 -9.63 -30.58 10.55
C GLY A 361 -8.68 -29.45 10.96
N GLY A 362 -7.47 -29.79 11.44
CA GLY A 362 -6.45 -28.81 11.83
C GLY A 362 -5.86 -28.06 10.63
N SER A 363 -5.74 -28.70 9.47
CA SER A 363 -5.17 -28.05 8.28
C SER A 363 -6.13 -27.06 7.63
N ALA A 364 -7.45 -27.31 7.68
CA ALA A 364 -8.45 -26.35 7.22
C ALA A 364 -8.50 -25.12 8.14
N LYS A 365 -8.42 -25.32 9.46
CA LYS A 365 -8.32 -24.21 10.41
C LYS A 365 -7.08 -23.37 10.19
N ALA A 366 -5.89 -23.98 10.09
CA ALA A 366 -4.66 -23.26 9.81
C ALA A 366 -4.73 -22.47 8.49
N ALA A 367 -5.37 -23.02 7.45
CA ALA A 367 -5.57 -22.29 6.20
C ALA A 367 -6.52 -21.09 6.35
N VAL A 368 -7.59 -21.22 7.13
CA VAL A 368 -8.48 -20.09 7.47
C VAL A 368 -7.72 -19.02 8.25
N ASP A 369 -6.97 -19.41 9.27
CA ASP A 369 -6.20 -18.49 10.12
C ASP A 369 -5.21 -17.68 9.25
N VAL A 370 -4.48 -18.34 8.34
CA VAL A 370 -3.58 -17.62 7.43
C VAL A 370 -4.33 -16.71 6.46
N LEU A 371 -5.46 -17.14 5.87
CA LEU A 371 -6.23 -16.29 4.95
C LEU A 371 -6.86 -15.07 5.64
N LEU A 372 -7.21 -15.18 6.93
CA LEU A 372 -7.64 -14.05 7.76
C LEU A 372 -6.45 -13.11 8.04
N ASP A 373 -5.28 -13.68 8.36
CA ASP A 373 -4.08 -12.91 8.67
C ASP A 373 -3.58 -12.12 7.46
N THR A 374 -3.64 -12.72 6.25
CA THR A 374 -3.26 -12.08 4.99
C THR A 374 -4.36 -11.20 4.40
N GLY A 375 -5.56 -11.17 5.01
CA GLY A 375 -6.67 -10.32 4.56
C GLY A 375 -7.35 -10.79 3.27
N GLU A 376 -7.22 -12.06 2.90
CA GLU A 376 -7.89 -12.63 1.72
C GLU A 376 -9.37 -12.94 2.00
N ILE A 377 -9.69 -13.23 3.26
CA ILE A 377 -11.06 -13.41 3.74
C ILE A 377 -11.29 -12.59 5.01
N HIS A 378 -12.54 -12.26 5.28
CA HIS A 378 -12.97 -11.65 6.54
C HIS A 378 -14.18 -12.40 7.12
N PRO A 379 -14.44 -12.30 8.43
CA PRO A 379 -15.64 -12.88 9.04
C PRO A 379 -16.91 -12.20 8.52
N ASP A 380 -17.87 -13.01 8.06
CA ASP A 380 -19.22 -12.55 7.69
C ASP A 380 -20.25 -13.60 8.18
N PRO A 381 -20.95 -13.34 9.29
CA PRO A 381 -21.98 -14.24 9.82
C PRO A 381 -23.16 -14.46 8.89
N ALA A 382 -23.36 -13.64 7.87
CA ALA A 382 -24.44 -13.81 6.90
C ALA A 382 -24.17 -14.93 5.89
N THR A 383 -22.93 -15.41 5.77
CA THR A 383 -22.58 -16.52 4.88
C THR A 383 -22.65 -17.88 5.58
N ARG A 384 -22.80 -18.95 4.82
CA ARG A 384 -22.83 -20.34 5.33
C ARG A 384 -21.47 -20.81 5.84
N THR A 385 -20.39 -20.18 5.35
CA THR A 385 -19.03 -20.45 5.81
C THR A 385 -18.68 -19.64 7.06
N GLY A 386 -19.42 -18.56 7.35
CA GLY A 386 -19.06 -17.56 8.34
C GLY A 386 -17.96 -16.60 7.87
N TYR A 387 -17.55 -16.70 6.60
CA TYR A 387 -16.50 -15.89 5.99
C TYR A 387 -16.89 -15.42 4.60
N ARG A 388 -16.22 -14.37 4.13
CA ARG A 388 -16.36 -13.83 2.78
C ARG A 388 -15.00 -13.44 2.23
N VAL A 389 -14.80 -13.64 0.93
CA VAL A 389 -13.59 -13.14 0.24
C VAL A 389 -13.59 -11.62 0.29
N VAL A 390 -12.47 -11.02 0.69
CA VAL A 390 -12.35 -9.55 0.80
C VAL A 390 -12.47 -8.90 -0.57
N ASP A 391 -11.68 -9.36 -1.54
CA ASP A 391 -11.81 -8.91 -2.92
C ASP A 391 -13.01 -9.59 -3.61
N PRO A 392 -14.06 -8.84 -3.96
CA PRO A 392 -15.24 -9.41 -4.60
C PRO A 392 -14.94 -10.02 -5.98
N LEU A 393 -14.03 -9.43 -6.76
CA LEU A 393 -13.69 -9.94 -8.09
C LEU A 393 -12.88 -11.22 -8.00
N LEU A 394 -12.00 -11.35 -7.00
CA LEU A 394 -11.35 -12.63 -6.68
C LEU A 394 -12.39 -13.69 -6.34
N GLY A 395 -13.40 -13.33 -5.54
CA GLY A 395 -14.53 -14.20 -5.19
C GLY A 395 -15.26 -14.73 -6.43
N GLU A 396 -15.70 -13.82 -7.31
CA GLU A 396 -16.38 -14.18 -8.56
C GLU A 396 -15.49 -15.02 -9.49
N TRP A 397 -14.23 -14.62 -9.66
CA TRP A 397 -13.29 -15.34 -10.51
C TRP A 397 -13.04 -16.78 -10.03
N VAL A 398 -12.88 -16.97 -8.71
CA VAL A 398 -12.72 -18.30 -8.11
C VAL A 398 -14.00 -19.13 -8.23
N ALA A 399 -15.16 -18.55 -7.94
CA ALA A 399 -16.45 -19.23 -8.01
C ALA A 399 -16.85 -19.60 -9.45
N GLY A 400 -16.53 -18.74 -10.43
CA GLY A 400 -16.75 -18.95 -11.86
C GLY A 400 -15.81 -19.98 -12.52
N GLY A 401 -15.04 -20.74 -11.73
CA GLY A 401 -14.15 -21.77 -12.24
C GLY A 401 -12.78 -21.27 -12.73
N ARG A 402 -12.47 -19.98 -12.49
CA ARG A 402 -11.23 -19.29 -12.91
C ARG A 402 -11.12 -19.26 -14.43
N MET A 403 -12.02 -18.49 -15.05
CA MET A 403 -12.15 -18.32 -16.51
C MET A 403 -10.82 -18.60 -17.21
N SER A 404 -10.77 -19.75 -17.88
CA SER A 404 -9.61 -20.20 -18.64
C SER A 404 -9.37 -19.22 -19.77
N ALA A 405 -8.26 -18.49 -19.71
CA ALA A 405 -7.62 -17.93 -20.89
C ALA A 405 -6.83 -19.02 -21.60
#